data_AF-A0A151I9I5-F1
#
_entry.id   AF-A0A151I9I5-F1
#
_cell.length_a   1.000
_cell.length_b   1.000
_cell.length_c   1.000
_cell.angle_alpha   90.00
_cell.angle_beta   90.00
_cell.angle_gamma   90.00
#
_symmetry.space_group_name_H-M   'P 1'
#
loop_
_entity.id
_entity.type
_entity.pdbx_description
1 polymer ?
#
loop_
_entity_poly.entity_id
_entity_poly.type
_entity_poly.pdbx_seq_one_letter_code
_entity_poly.pdbx_strand_id
1 'polypeptide(L)'
;RFTNEDLANMLLIYGECHKNERMAAVLHANRFPDKQHLSHALFEQLYCRICQYGLHAPKRPQNIRQRDEVIINQVRDAVLANPHTSTRCIARYLNIDHTKVHRIIKNDLGWHPFKRYTTQKLFQRDLLRRERFCD
;
A
#
# COMPACT_ATOMS: atom_id res chain seq x y z
N ARG A 1 -7.64 19.59 16.07
CA ARG A 1 -8.04 18.44 15.20
C ARG A 1 -9.37 17.94 15.73
N PHE A 2 -10.40 17.78 14.89
CA PHE A 2 -11.72 17.29 15.33
C PHE A 2 -11.66 15.82 15.76
N THR A 3 -12.33 15.52 16.87
CA THR A 3 -12.53 14.14 17.31
C THR A 3 -13.62 13.47 16.47
N ASN A 4 -13.69 12.14 16.51
CA ASN A 4 -14.79 11.44 15.83
C ASN A 4 -16.16 11.82 16.41
N GLU A 5 -16.21 12.15 17.70
CA GLU A 5 -17.42 12.61 18.38
C GLU A 5 -17.86 13.99 17.85
N ASP A 6 -16.92 14.92 17.62
CA ASP A 6 -17.25 16.22 17.00
C ASP A 6 -17.84 16.03 15.60
N LEU A 7 -17.25 15.15 14.79
CA LEU A 7 -17.73 14.86 13.44
C LEU A 7 -19.13 14.20 13.45
N ALA A 8 -19.39 13.32 14.40
CA ALA A 8 -20.71 12.71 14.57
C ALA A 8 -21.77 13.76 14.96
N ASN A 9 -21.46 14.62 15.93
CA ASN A 9 -22.34 15.71 16.36
C ASN A 9 -22.65 16.68 15.20
N MET A 10 -21.67 16.96 14.33
CA MET A 10 -21.91 17.78 13.13
C MET A 10 -22.90 17.14 12.17
N LEU A 11 -22.80 15.83 11.93
CA LEU A 11 -23.71 15.13 11.04
C LEU A 11 -25.13 15.09 11.59
N LEU A 12 -25.28 14.89 12.90
CA LEU A 12 -26.59 14.93 13.56
C LEU A 12 -27.24 16.31 13.41
N ILE A 13 -26.50 17.38 13.72
CA ILE A 13 -26.98 18.76 13.59
C ILE A 13 -27.29 19.12 12.13
N TYR A 14 -26.46 18.68 11.17
CA TYR A 14 -26.73 18.87 9.75
C TYR A 14 -28.01 18.16 9.30
N GLY A 15 -28.28 16.96 9.83
CA GLY A 15 -29.52 16.24 9.63
C GLY A 15 -30.73 16.96 10.23
N GLU A 16 -30.61 17.46 11.46
CA GLU A 16 -31.66 18.25 12.15
C GLU A 16 -32.00 19.53 11.39
N CYS A 17 -31.00 20.18 10.79
CA CYS A 17 -31.19 21.37 9.97
C CYS A 17 -31.62 21.05 8.53
N HIS A 18 -32.10 19.85 8.25
CA HIS A 18 -32.56 19.40 6.94
C HIS A 18 -31.53 19.66 5.82
N LYS A 19 -30.25 19.42 6.10
CA LYS A 19 -29.11 19.66 5.20
C LYS A 19 -28.86 21.13 4.86
N ASN A 20 -29.33 22.07 5.69
CA ASN A 20 -28.95 23.46 5.60
C ASN A 20 -27.68 23.74 6.39
N GLU A 21 -26.56 23.90 5.68
CA GLU A 21 -25.22 24.11 6.24
C GLU A 21 -25.08 25.38 7.10
N ARG A 22 -25.77 26.47 6.73
CA ARG A 22 -25.67 27.75 7.47
C ARG A 22 -26.42 27.67 8.79
N MET A 23 -27.63 27.10 8.74
CA MET A 23 -28.41 26.85 9.97
C MET A 23 -27.69 25.86 10.88
N ALA A 24 -27.11 24.81 10.31
CA ALA A 24 -26.34 23.82 11.06
C ALA A 24 -25.13 24.45 11.77
N ALA A 25 -24.39 25.34 11.10
CA ALA A 25 -23.26 26.03 11.70
C ALA A 25 -23.67 26.92 12.88
N VAL A 26 -24.76 27.68 12.74
CA VAL A 26 -25.29 28.52 13.83
C VAL A 26 -25.77 27.66 15.00
N LEU A 27 -26.54 26.61 14.71
CA LEU A 27 -27.07 25.72 15.74
C LEU A 27 -25.97 24.95 16.47
N HIS A 28 -24.91 24.54 15.76
CA HIS A 28 -23.73 23.92 16.34
C HIS A 28 -22.96 24.89 17.23
N ALA A 29 -22.78 26.15 16.82
CA ALA A 29 -22.14 27.17 17.65
C ALA A 29 -22.93 27.46 18.94
N ASN A 30 -24.26 27.48 18.85
CA ASN A 30 -25.13 27.69 20.01
C ASN A 30 -25.11 26.51 21.00
N ARG A 31 -25.08 25.27 20.50
CA ARG A 31 -25.04 24.07 21.37
C ARG A 31 -23.67 23.80 21.98
N PHE A 32 -22.61 24.16 21.27
CA PHE A 32 -21.22 23.93 21.69
C PHE A 32 -20.42 25.24 21.66
N PRO A 33 -20.70 26.17 22.58
CA PRO A 33 -20.04 27.48 22.61
C PRO A 33 -18.54 27.38 22.92
N ASP A 34 -18.14 26.38 23.72
CA ASP A 34 -16.73 26.18 24.10
C ASP A 34 -15.88 25.52 23.01
N LYS A 35 -16.50 25.04 21.92
CA LYS A 35 -15.82 24.36 20.82
C LYS A 35 -15.48 25.32 19.69
N GLN A 36 -14.40 25.01 18.97
CA GLN A 36 -13.99 25.78 17.80
C GLN A 36 -15.11 25.81 16.74
N HIS A 37 -15.58 27.00 16.40
CA HIS A 37 -16.60 27.20 15.38
C HIS A 37 -16.05 26.93 13.98
N LEU A 38 -16.88 26.31 13.16
CA LEU A 38 -16.49 25.80 11.85
C LEU A 38 -17.09 26.62 10.71
N SER A 39 -16.43 26.54 9.56
CA SER A 39 -17.06 26.96 8.31
C SER A 39 -18.26 26.07 8.01
N HIS A 40 -19.37 26.68 7.61
CA HIS A 40 -20.61 25.99 7.21
C HIS A 40 -20.35 24.93 6.12
N ALA A 41 -19.44 25.20 5.20
CA ALA A 41 -19.08 24.28 4.12
C ALA A 41 -18.55 22.91 4.63
N LEU A 42 -18.03 22.84 5.85
CA LEU A 42 -17.52 21.57 6.40
C LEU A 42 -18.63 20.56 6.68
N PHE A 43 -19.86 21.00 6.97
CA PHE A 43 -20.99 20.09 7.20
C PHE A 43 -21.35 19.34 5.92
N GLU A 44 -21.49 20.06 4.82
CA GLU A 44 -21.76 19.46 3.51
C GLU A 44 -20.60 18.59 3.05
N GLN A 45 -19.35 19.08 3.14
CA GLN A 45 -18.16 18.31 2.75
C GLN A 45 -18.03 17.01 3.53
N LEU A 46 -18.31 17.02 4.84
CA LEU A 46 -18.28 15.83 5.68
C LEU A 46 -19.34 14.81 5.23
N TYR A 47 -20.57 15.26 4.99
CA TYR A 47 -21.66 14.41 4.50
C TYR A 47 -21.32 13.80 3.13
N CYS A 48 -20.93 14.64 2.16
CA CYS A 48 -20.57 14.21 0.81
C CYS A 48 -19.41 13.21 0.83
N ARG A 49 -18.40 13.45 1.66
CA ARG A 49 -17.27 12.54 1.83
C ARG A 49 -17.70 11.17 2.35
N ILE A 50 -18.61 11.12 3.33
CA ILE A 50 -19.12 9.86 3.88
C ILE A 50 -19.93 9.11 2.81
N CYS A 51 -20.78 9.82 2.06
CA CYS A 51 -21.54 9.20 0.97
C CYS A 51 -20.64 8.65 -0.14
N GLN A 52 -19.54 9.33 -0.47
CA GLN A 52 -18.65 8.94 -1.57
C GLN A 52 -17.66 7.84 -1.19
N TYR A 53 -17.13 7.85 0.04
CA TYR A 53 -15.98 7.03 0.41
C TYR A 53 -16.17 6.23 1.71
N GLY A 54 -17.30 6.40 2.42
CA GLY A 54 -17.56 5.81 3.73
C GLY A 54 -16.85 6.52 4.90
N LEU A 55 -17.18 6.11 6.13
CA LEU A 55 -16.62 6.68 7.37
C LEU A 55 -15.10 6.51 7.53
N HIS A 56 -14.55 5.45 6.94
CA HIS A 56 -13.14 5.07 7.04
C HIS A 56 -12.30 5.43 5.81
N ALA A 57 -12.81 6.31 4.95
CA ALA A 57 -12.11 6.76 3.76
C ALA A 57 -10.66 7.19 4.09
N PRO A 58 -9.64 6.59 3.46
CA PRO A 58 -8.26 6.94 3.76
C PRO A 58 -8.06 8.45 3.58
N LYS A 59 -7.56 9.12 4.63
CA LYS A 59 -7.40 10.59 4.67
C LYS A 59 -6.42 11.13 3.62
N ARG A 60 -5.72 10.25 2.90
CA ARG A 60 -4.72 10.60 1.89
C ARG A 60 -4.98 9.76 0.66
N PRO A 61 -4.87 10.33 -0.56
CA PRO A 61 -4.69 9.49 -1.73
C PRO A 61 -3.52 8.57 -1.41
N GLN A 62 -3.72 7.25 -1.53
CA GLN A 62 -2.57 6.35 -1.54
C GLN A 62 -1.74 6.83 -2.72
N ASN A 63 -0.56 7.36 -2.42
CA ASN A 63 0.41 7.68 -3.45
C ASN A 63 0.95 6.33 -3.94
N ILE A 64 0.12 5.63 -4.72
CA ILE A 64 0.49 4.43 -5.43
C ILE A 64 1.47 4.94 -6.47
N ARG A 65 2.76 4.91 -6.11
CA ARG A 65 3.82 5.23 -7.03
C ARG A 65 3.58 4.35 -8.25
N GLN A 66 3.38 4.99 -9.39
CA GLN A 66 3.22 4.31 -10.66
C GLN A 66 4.42 3.37 -10.81
N ARG A 67 4.15 2.07 -10.91
CA ARG A 67 5.21 1.06 -11.00
C ARG A 67 5.73 1.10 -12.43
N ASP A 68 7.02 1.38 -12.58
CA ASP A 68 7.69 1.31 -13.89
C ASP A 68 7.75 -0.16 -14.35
N GLU A 69 6.75 -0.61 -15.10
CA GLU A 69 6.66 -2.01 -15.59
C GLU A 69 7.92 -2.42 -16.36
N VAL A 70 8.52 -1.49 -17.10
CA VAL A 70 9.79 -1.68 -17.82
C VAL A 70 10.91 -2.07 -16.87
N ILE A 71 11.06 -1.38 -15.74
CA ILE A 71 12.12 -1.67 -14.76
C ILE A 71 11.85 -3.00 -14.06
N ILE A 72 10.59 -3.31 -13.77
CA ILE A 72 10.20 -4.60 -13.18
C ILE A 72 10.63 -5.74 -14.10
N ASN A 73 10.34 -5.63 -15.40
CA ASN A 73 10.71 -6.64 -16.39
C ASN A 73 12.24 -6.75 -16.55
N GLN A 74 12.97 -5.64 -16.60
CA GLN A 74 14.44 -5.65 -16.66
C GLN A 74 15.07 -6.35 -15.44
N VAL A 75 14.55 -6.10 -14.24
CA VAL A 75 15.00 -6.79 -13.01
C VAL A 75 14.66 -8.28 -13.08
N ARG A 76 13.46 -8.63 -13.58
CA ARG A 76 13.02 -10.01 -13.75
C ARG A 76 13.98 -10.78 -14.66
N ASP A 77 14.30 -10.23 -15.82
CA ASP A 77 15.16 -10.86 -16.81
C ASP A 77 16.59 -11.02 -16.29
N ALA A 78 17.12 -10.01 -15.60
CA ALA A 78 18.45 -10.09 -14.98
C ALA A 78 18.55 -11.21 -13.92
N VAL A 79 17.49 -11.39 -13.12
CA VAL A 79 17.45 -12.46 -12.10
C VAL A 79 17.25 -13.84 -12.75
N LEU A 80 16.44 -13.95 -13.81
CA LEU A 80 16.27 -15.21 -14.55
C LEU A 80 17.55 -15.65 -15.25
N ALA A 81 18.31 -14.71 -15.81
CA ALA A 81 19.59 -15.00 -16.45
C ALA A 81 20.63 -15.56 -15.48
N ASN A 82 20.68 -15.05 -14.24
CA ASN A 82 21.54 -15.60 -13.19
C ASN A 82 20.98 -15.30 -11.78
N PRO A 83 20.33 -16.29 -11.14
CA PRO A 83 19.74 -16.15 -9.79
C PRO A 83 20.76 -15.89 -8.67
N HIS A 84 22.04 -16.17 -8.92
CA HIS A 84 23.12 -15.95 -7.93
C HIS A 84 23.64 -14.51 -7.93
N THR A 85 23.18 -13.67 -8.84
CA THR A 85 23.60 -12.28 -8.94
C THR A 85 23.10 -11.46 -7.75
N SER A 86 23.99 -10.68 -7.14
CA SER A 86 23.58 -9.80 -6.05
C SER A 86 22.66 -8.67 -6.54
N THR A 87 21.72 -8.26 -5.68
CA THR A 87 20.84 -7.11 -5.92
C THR A 87 21.63 -5.83 -6.23
N ARG A 88 22.82 -5.66 -5.63
CA ARG A 88 23.72 -4.52 -5.89
C ARG A 88 24.33 -4.55 -7.29
N CYS A 89 24.63 -5.74 -7.82
CA CYS A 89 25.17 -5.88 -9.17
C CYS A 89 24.10 -5.52 -10.22
N ILE A 90 22.89 -6.07 -10.07
CA ILE A 90 21.74 -5.74 -10.93
C ILE A 90 21.46 -4.23 -10.89
N ALA A 91 21.51 -3.63 -9.70
CA ALA A 91 21.30 -2.20 -9.50
C ALA A 91 22.30 -1.34 -10.28
N ARG A 92 23.60 -1.69 -10.25
CA ARG A 92 24.64 -1.00 -11.02
C ARG A 92 24.44 -1.17 -12.52
N TYR A 93 24.07 -2.38 -12.98
CA TYR A 93 23.81 -2.66 -14.38
C TYR A 93 22.63 -1.84 -14.93
N LEU A 94 21.55 -1.73 -14.15
CA LEU A 94 20.34 -0.99 -14.54
C LEU A 94 20.36 0.50 -14.14
N ASN A 95 21.45 0.97 -13.52
CA ASN A 95 21.58 2.32 -12.98
C ASN A 95 20.41 2.76 -12.06
N ILE A 96 20.03 1.88 -11.13
CA ILE A 96 18.98 2.12 -10.13
C ILE A 96 19.49 1.85 -8.73
N ASP A 97 18.72 2.26 -7.71
CA ASP A 97 19.05 1.92 -6.33
C ASP A 97 18.85 0.42 -6.05
N HIS A 98 19.80 -0.17 -5.35
CA HIS A 98 19.78 -1.54 -4.87
C HIS A 98 18.52 -1.87 -4.05
N THR A 99 18.01 -0.91 -3.25
CA THR A 99 16.79 -1.16 -2.46
C THR A 99 15.56 -1.25 -3.35
N LYS A 100 15.54 -0.55 -4.50
CA LYS A 100 14.48 -0.67 -5.52
C LYS A 100 14.49 -2.08 -6.12
N VAL A 101 15.65 -2.60 -6.49
CA VAL A 101 15.80 -3.99 -6.98
C VAL A 101 15.29 -5.00 -5.96
N HIS A 102 15.69 -4.88 -4.69
CA HIS A 102 15.24 -5.80 -3.65
C HIS A 102 13.71 -5.74 -3.43
N ARG A 103 13.12 -4.53 -3.45
CA ARG A 103 11.66 -4.37 -3.36
C ARG A 103 10.93 -4.99 -4.54
N ILE A 104 11.45 -4.85 -5.76
CA ILE A 104 10.86 -5.46 -6.95
C ILE A 104 10.85 -6.98 -6.81
N ILE A 105 11.99 -7.57 -6.46
CA ILE A 105 12.11 -9.03 -6.27
C ILE A 105 11.09 -9.52 -5.22
N LYS A 106 11.00 -8.84 -4.07
CA LYS A 106 10.16 -9.27 -2.95
C LYS A 106 8.67 -8.99 -3.17
N ASN A 107 8.30 -7.80 -3.59
CA ASN A 107 6.91 -7.31 -3.55
C ASN A 107 6.23 -7.38 -4.92
N ASP A 108 6.96 -7.17 -6.01
CA ASP A 108 6.39 -7.13 -7.36
C ASP A 108 6.43 -8.52 -8.02
N LEU A 109 7.55 -9.23 -7.86
CA LEU A 109 7.72 -10.59 -8.40
C LEU A 109 7.32 -11.70 -7.41
N GLY A 110 7.25 -11.39 -6.10
CA GLY A 110 6.96 -12.38 -5.06
C GLY A 110 8.05 -13.44 -4.89
N TRP A 111 9.30 -13.12 -5.27
CA TRP A 111 10.41 -14.05 -5.21
C TRP A 111 11.20 -13.91 -3.90
N HIS A 112 11.60 -15.04 -3.35
CA HIS A 112 12.31 -15.11 -2.08
C HIS A 112 13.69 -15.75 -2.30
N PRO A 113 14.78 -14.96 -2.19
CA PRO A 113 16.12 -15.52 -2.24
C PRO A 113 16.29 -16.56 -1.13
N PHE A 114 16.69 -17.77 -1.49
CA PHE A 114 17.05 -18.82 -0.54
C PHE A 114 18.43 -19.36 -0.90
N LYS A 115 19.18 -19.79 0.12
CA LYS A 115 20.45 -20.45 -0.09
C LYS A 115 20.22 -21.94 -0.24
N ARG A 116 20.37 -22.46 -1.45
CA ARG A 116 20.35 -23.90 -1.70
C ARG A 116 21.64 -24.52 -1.16
N TYR A 117 21.52 -25.40 -0.18
CA TYR A 117 22.62 -26.25 0.27
C TYR A 117 22.47 -27.62 -0.37
N THR A 118 23.47 -28.06 -1.13
CA THR A 118 23.58 -29.45 -1.58
C THR A 118 24.35 -30.24 -0.53
N THR A 119 23.66 -31.14 0.18
CA THR A 119 24.25 -31.98 1.23
C THR A 119 25.09 -33.14 0.69
N GLN A 120 24.89 -33.53 -0.57
CA GLN A 120 25.61 -34.63 -1.22
C GLN A 120 26.15 -34.17 -2.58
N LYS A 121 27.46 -34.38 -2.80
CA LYS A 121 28.08 -34.20 -4.12
C LYS A 121 27.70 -35.40 -4.99
N LEU A 122 26.91 -35.16 -6.03
CA LEU A 122 26.49 -36.19 -6.97
C LEU A 122 27.53 -36.37 -8.06
N PHE A 123 27.94 -37.60 -8.29
CA PHE A 123 28.79 -37.98 -9.41
C PHE A 123 27.94 -38.61 -10.52
N GLN A 124 28.42 -38.57 -11.76
CA GLN A 124 27.71 -39.12 -12.91
C GLN A 124 27.30 -40.60 -12.71
N ARG A 125 28.16 -41.38 -12.04
CA ARG A 125 27.90 -42.79 -11.71
C ARG A 125 26.75 -43.02 -10.72
N ASP A 126 26.35 -42.00 -9.97
CA ASP A 126 25.29 -42.10 -8.98
C ASP A 126 23.89 -41.97 -9.60
N LEU A 127 23.78 -41.44 -10.83
CA LEU A 127 22.52 -41.28 -11.55
C LEU A 127 21.80 -42.63 -11.73
N LEU A 128 22.50 -43.61 -12.32
CA LEU A 128 21.96 -44.96 -12.56
C LEU A 128 21.54 -45.66 -11.27
N ARG A 129 22.26 -45.43 -10.16
CA ARG A 129 21.92 -46.02 -8.86
C ARG A 129 20.66 -45.41 -8.26
N ARG A 130 20.40 -44.14 -8.55
CA ARG A 130 19.24 -43.40 -8.04
C ARG A 130 17.98 -43.66 -8.85
N GLU A 131 18.09 -43.73 -10.17
CA GLU A 131 16.97 -44.13 -11.04
C GLU A 131 16.45 -45.50 -10.61
N ARG A 132 17.33 -46.50 -10.47
CA ARG A 132 16.98 -47.86 -10.00
C ARG A 132 16.43 -47.93 -8.57
N PHE A 133 16.68 -46.92 -7.73
CA PHE A 133 16.13 -46.88 -6.37
C PHE A 133 14.70 -46.32 -6.36
N CYS A 134 14.37 -45.49 -7.35
CA CYS A 134 13.05 -44.89 -7.50
C CYS A 134 12.07 -45.75 -8.32
N ASP A 135 12.60 -46.70 -9.11
CA ASP A 135 11.84 -47.80 -9.76
C ASP A 135 11.44 -48.88 -8.74
#